data_AF-A0A4Q3YM50-F1
#
_entry.id   AF-A0A4Q3YM50-F1
#
_cell.length_a   1.000
_cell.length_b   1.000
_cell.length_c   1.000
_cell.angle_alpha   90.00
_cell.angle_beta   90.00
_cell.angle_gamma   90.00
#
_symmetry.space_group_name_H-M   'P 1'
#
loop_
_entity.id
_entity.type
_entity.pdbx_description
1 polymer ?
#
loop_
_entity_poly.entity_id
_entity_poly.type
_entity_poly.pdbx_seq_one_letter_code
_entity_poly.pdbx_strand_id
1 'polypeptide(L)'
;GTVSLDEVMDWPSVWDSNNPGYVRMWGMIGATFEKRGVVEGHGSGLIDPHDLSAFAAAGISSDHEVWAFEEARQRLAHGIFTELRPFSYDVIMPQLIAWLPDWQNVAFTTDDRTASETLEKGASDYNVRLAIEYGLAPEIAIQCATINPARHMRIDQWVGSIAPGRYADIVLLDDVKTLSIRHVYADGKLQSEGKAFTGPLAAIDWPDWAKKTMNIGRTLHAVDFAIKAEPGRETMQAAVLRPFHWNEDFWTETLPVKDGEVQRGTENLITKWALVDRYRGDGAVAKMFWTGCGPVDEDTALCSSVAHDSHNVWCVGSSDAAMAEAVNRLQEIDGGWVLVHKGEVVAEMRFEIGGLMTARPAEAYDKDMQAFYAAGAI
;
A
#
# COMPACT_ATOMS: atom_id res chain seq x y z
N GLY A 1 1.44 18.58 16.15
CA GLY A 1 2.47 18.80 15.11
C GLY A 1 2.94 17.44 14.63
N THR A 2 3.53 17.36 13.44
CA THR A 2 4.10 16.12 12.91
C THR A 2 5.35 15.73 13.70
N VAL A 3 5.54 14.44 13.97
CA VAL A 3 6.63 13.90 14.80
C VAL A 3 7.69 13.14 14.00
N SER A 4 7.42 12.86 12.73
CA SER A 4 8.29 12.07 11.85
C SER A 4 8.26 12.58 10.42
N LEU A 5 9.29 12.21 9.66
CA LEU A 5 9.19 11.99 8.21
C LEU A 5 8.80 10.53 8.04
N ASP A 6 7.74 10.26 7.27
CA ASP A 6 7.29 8.90 6.96
C ASP A 6 8.34 8.15 6.12
N GLU A 7 8.01 6.91 5.76
CA GLU A 7 8.93 5.95 5.17
C GLU A 7 9.76 6.51 4.00
N VAL A 8 11.07 6.61 4.21
CA VAL A 8 12.00 7.01 3.16
C VAL A 8 12.27 5.81 2.26
N MET A 9 11.52 5.72 1.16
CA MET A 9 11.64 4.65 0.15
C MET A 9 12.65 4.93 -0.95
N ASP A 10 12.93 6.21 -1.22
CA ASP A 10 13.87 6.62 -2.28
C ASP A 10 15.32 6.54 -1.76
N TRP A 11 15.73 5.31 -1.43
CA TRP A 11 17.08 4.97 -0.96
C TRP A 11 18.17 5.48 -1.92
N PRO A 12 18.05 5.36 -3.26
CA PRO A 12 19.02 5.94 -4.18
C PRO A 12 19.25 7.44 -4.00
N SER A 13 18.21 8.21 -3.71
CA SER A 13 18.37 9.65 -3.40
C SER A 13 19.03 9.92 -2.05
N VAL A 14 19.11 8.95 -1.14
CA VAL A 14 19.82 9.11 0.14
C VAL A 14 21.32 8.91 -0.05
N TRP A 15 21.72 7.83 -0.73
CA TRP A 15 23.13 7.42 -0.79
C TRP A 15 23.91 7.97 -2.00
N ASP A 16 23.26 8.25 -3.14
CA ASP A 16 23.93 8.79 -4.33
C ASP A 16 23.76 10.31 -4.45
N SER A 17 24.84 11.05 -4.22
CA SER A 17 24.87 12.52 -4.35
C SER A 17 24.58 13.05 -5.76
N ASN A 18 24.65 12.20 -6.78
CA ASN A 18 24.34 12.56 -8.16
C ASN A 18 22.87 12.33 -8.52
N ASN A 19 22.10 11.63 -7.66
CA ASN A 19 20.69 11.41 -7.90
C ASN A 19 19.94 12.76 -7.90
N PRO A 20 19.07 13.04 -8.90
CA PRO A 20 18.28 14.27 -8.94
C PRO A 20 17.45 14.54 -7.68
N GLY A 21 17.05 13.49 -6.97
CA GLY A 21 16.31 13.58 -5.71
C GLY A 21 17.15 13.88 -4.47
N TYR A 22 18.48 13.84 -4.55
CA TYR A 22 19.37 13.92 -3.38
C TYR A 22 19.17 15.18 -2.54
N VAL A 23 19.19 16.35 -3.17
CA VAL A 23 19.02 17.64 -2.49
C VAL A 23 17.65 17.73 -1.81
N ARG A 24 16.61 17.22 -2.48
CA ARG A 24 15.24 17.18 -1.94
C ARG A 24 15.19 16.26 -0.72
N MET A 25 15.73 15.04 -0.83
CA MET A 25 15.69 14.04 0.23
C MET A 25 16.42 14.51 1.49
N TRP A 26 17.66 14.97 1.35
CA TRP A 26 18.43 15.50 2.48
C TRP A 26 17.84 16.80 3.05
N GLY A 27 17.12 17.59 2.24
CA GLY A 27 16.34 18.72 2.73
C GLY A 27 15.20 18.29 3.66
N MET A 28 14.46 17.23 3.32
CA MET A 28 13.37 16.68 4.14
C MET A 28 13.91 16.03 5.43
N ILE A 29 14.98 15.24 5.32
CA ILE A 29 15.68 14.64 6.46
C ILE A 29 16.20 15.73 7.42
N GLY A 30 16.89 16.74 6.88
CA GLY A 30 17.41 17.86 7.67
C GLY A 30 16.32 18.64 8.41
N ALA A 31 15.23 19.01 7.70
CA ALA A 31 14.09 19.70 8.31
C ALA A 31 13.43 18.87 9.44
N THR A 32 13.43 17.55 9.31
CA THR A 32 12.90 16.64 10.34
C THR A 32 13.78 16.62 11.58
N PHE A 33 15.10 16.53 11.40
CA PHE A 33 16.06 16.61 12.51
C PHE A 33 16.02 17.96 13.23
N GLU A 34 15.85 19.08 12.51
CA GLU A 34 15.69 20.42 13.11
C GLU A 34 14.48 20.50 14.05
N LYS A 35 13.44 19.69 13.79
CA LYS A 35 12.25 19.57 14.66
C LYS A 35 12.36 18.46 15.70
N ARG A 36 13.51 17.79 15.78
CA ARG A 36 13.73 16.60 16.62
C ARG A 36 12.76 15.46 16.30
N GLY A 37 12.25 15.41 15.07
CA GLY A 37 11.47 14.28 14.59
C GLY A 37 12.33 13.06 14.34
N VAL A 38 11.68 11.95 14.05
CA VAL A 38 12.31 10.71 13.56
C VAL A 38 12.18 10.60 12.05
N VAL A 39 13.10 9.89 11.41
CA VAL A 39 13.02 9.60 9.98
C VAL A 39 12.73 8.11 9.85
N GLU A 40 11.54 7.79 9.41
CA GLU A 40 11.11 6.40 9.20
C GLU A 40 11.67 5.88 7.88
N GLY A 41 11.85 4.56 7.79
CA GLY A 41 12.54 3.93 6.67
C GLY A 41 11.73 2.87 5.96
N HIS A 42 12.11 2.65 4.70
CA HIS A 42 11.66 1.54 3.87
C HIS A 42 12.89 0.88 3.24
N GLY A 43 13.39 -0.15 3.92
CA GLY A 43 14.63 -0.86 3.58
C GLY A 43 14.41 -2.05 2.65
N SER A 44 13.40 -2.01 1.78
CA SER A 44 13.10 -3.14 0.88
C SER A 44 14.29 -3.51 0.01
N GLY A 45 14.64 -4.80 0.01
CA GLY A 45 15.82 -5.31 -0.70
C GLY A 45 17.17 -5.01 -0.04
N LEU A 46 17.22 -4.23 1.05
CA LEU A 46 18.46 -3.99 1.81
C LEU A 46 18.78 -5.19 2.70
N ILE A 47 19.68 -6.03 2.20
CA ILE A 47 20.18 -7.23 2.90
C ILE A 47 21.67 -7.15 3.22
N ASP A 48 22.42 -6.24 2.58
CA ASP A 48 23.85 -6.06 2.84
C ASP A 48 24.06 -5.28 4.17
N PRO A 49 24.85 -5.81 5.12
CA PRO A 49 25.13 -5.13 6.38
C PRO A 49 25.79 -3.74 6.23
N HIS A 50 26.57 -3.51 5.18
CA HIS A 50 27.16 -2.21 4.90
C HIS A 50 26.10 -1.19 4.45
N ASP A 51 25.13 -1.61 3.64
CA ASP A 51 24.02 -0.75 3.25
C ASP A 51 23.11 -0.46 4.45
N LEU A 52 22.85 -1.44 5.31
CA LEU A 52 22.11 -1.21 6.57
C LEU A 52 22.86 -0.24 7.50
N SER A 53 24.19 -0.34 7.56
CA SER A 53 25.02 0.63 8.30
C SER A 53 24.91 2.04 7.71
N ALA A 54 24.91 2.16 6.37
CA ALA A 54 24.74 3.44 5.70
C ALA A 54 23.33 4.02 5.91
N PHE A 55 22.31 3.16 5.88
CA PHE A 55 20.90 3.49 6.13
C PHE A 55 20.72 4.08 7.54
N ALA A 56 21.22 3.37 8.55
CA ALA A 56 21.22 3.86 9.93
C ALA A 56 22.07 5.14 10.10
N ALA A 57 23.24 5.22 9.44
CA ALA A 57 24.12 6.37 9.52
C ALA A 57 23.54 7.63 8.86
N ALA A 58 22.66 7.48 7.87
CA ALA A 58 21.88 8.58 7.30
C ALA A 58 20.82 9.13 8.29
N GLY A 59 20.62 8.43 9.41
CA GLY A 59 19.67 8.78 10.45
C GLY A 59 18.25 8.30 10.18
N ILE A 60 18.08 7.39 9.20
CA ILE A 60 16.86 6.63 9.03
C ILE A 60 16.81 5.57 10.15
N SER A 61 15.74 5.62 10.94
CA SER A 61 15.73 5.02 12.28
C SER A 61 14.82 3.81 12.43
N SER A 62 13.97 3.51 11.46
CA SER A 62 13.10 2.34 11.45
C SER A 62 13.08 1.62 10.11
N ASP A 63 12.55 0.41 10.09
CA ASP A 63 12.21 -0.32 8.86
C ASP A 63 11.10 -1.35 9.13
N HIS A 64 10.13 -1.44 8.22
CA HIS A 64 9.07 -2.45 8.21
C HIS A 64 9.24 -3.51 7.11
N GLU A 65 10.20 -3.33 6.20
CA GLU A 65 10.45 -4.20 5.05
C GLU A 65 11.24 -5.46 5.40
N VAL A 66 10.70 -6.24 6.33
CA VAL A 66 11.34 -7.44 6.89
C VAL A 66 10.60 -8.72 6.52
N TRP A 67 11.27 -9.58 5.76
CA TRP A 67 10.70 -10.80 5.18
C TRP A 67 11.23 -12.08 5.82
N ALA A 68 12.39 -12.02 6.46
CA ALA A 68 13.04 -13.19 7.06
C ALA A 68 13.69 -12.89 8.42
N PHE A 69 13.94 -13.94 9.21
CA PHE A 69 14.57 -13.81 10.53
C PHE A 69 15.94 -13.12 10.44
N GLU A 70 16.75 -13.47 9.45
CA GLU A 70 18.08 -12.89 9.29
C GLU A 70 18.02 -11.39 8.98
N GLU A 71 17.04 -10.94 8.19
CA GLU A 71 16.82 -9.52 7.94
C GLU A 71 16.44 -8.78 9.23
N ALA A 72 15.51 -9.34 10.02
CA ALA A 72 15.12 -8.78 11.33
C ALA A 72 16.33 -8.66 12.26
N ARG A 73 17.14 -9.73 12.33
CA ARG A 73 18.34 -9.82 13.17
C ARG A 73 19.37 -8.77 12.77
N GLN A 74 19.59 -8.57 11.47
CA GLN A 74 20.54 -7.57 10.97
C GLN A 74 20.07 -6.15 11.31
N ARG A 75 18.80 -5.81 11.07
CA ARG A 75 18.25 -4.48 11.39
C ARG A 75 18.38 -4.16 12.88
N LEU A 76 17.97 -5.10 13.73
CA LEU A 76 18.10 -4.96 15.19
C LEU A 76 19.56 -4.84 15.63
N ALA A 77 20.49 -5.58 15.03
CA ALA A 77 21.91 -5.49 15.35
C ALA A 77 22.54 -4.15 14.93
N HIS A 78 21.98 -3.45 13.93
CA HIS A 78 22.38 -2.11 13.51
C HIS A 78 21.63 -0.99 14.26
N GLY A 79 20.79 -1.35 15.24
CA GLY A 79 20.01 -0.39 16.01
C GLY A 79 18.81 0.22 15.28
N ILE A 80 18.43 -0.35 14.14
CA ILE A 80 17.23 0.06 13.38
C ILE A 80 16.01 -0.47 14.11
N PHE A 81 15.05 0.42 14.39
CA PHE A 81 13.77 0.07 15.00
C PHE A 81 12.95 -0.77 14.03
N THR A 82 12.67 -2.02 14.39
CA THR A 82 12.08 -2.97 13.45
C THR A 82 10.57 -3.06 13.65
N GLU A 83 9.82 -2.77 12.61
CA GLU A 83 8.36 -2.76 12.61
C GLU A 83 7.82 -4.01 11.91
N LEU A 84 7.47 -5.04 12.69
CA LEU A 84 7.12 -6.34 12.12
C LEU A 84 5.68 -6.37 11.60
N ARG A 85 5.53 -6.79 10.35
CA ARG A 85 4.24 -6.99 9.66
C ARG A 85 3.74 -8.43 9.83
N PRO A 86 2.43 -8.65 10.08
CA PRO A 86 1.88 -9.98 10.36
C PRO A 86 2.16 -11.07 9.32
N PHE A 87 2.30 -10.70 8.05
CA PHE A 87 2.50 -11.69 6.98
C PHE A 87 3.84 -12.44 7.09
N SER A 88 4.82 -11.90 7.83
CA SER A 88 6.14 -12.53 8.02
C SER A 88 6.29 -13.20 9.39
N TYR A 89 5.23 -13.26 10.21
CA TYR A 89 5.34 -13.78 11.58
C TYR A 89 5.64 -15.27 11.62
N ASP A 90 5.07 -16.06 10.71
CA ASP A 90 5.32 -17.51 10.61
C ASP A 90 6.80 -17.85 10.39
N VAL A 91 7.49 -17.03 9.58
CA VAL A 91 8.92 -17.20 9.28
C VAL A 91 9.84 -16.57 10.34
N ILE A 92 9.44 -15.44 10.94
CA ILE A 92 10.30 -14.63 11.82
C ILE A 92 10.10 -14.96 13.30
N MET A 93 8.85 -15.00 13.79
CA MET A 93 8.54 -14.97 15.22
C MET A 93 9.15 -16.12 16.01
N PRO A 94 9.09 -17.40 15.59
CA PRO A 94 9.66 -18.50 16.37
C PRO A 94 11.16 -18.34 16.63
N GLN A 95 11.91 -17.89 15.62
CA GLN A 95 13.35 -17.68 15.72
C GLN A 95 13.68 -16.40 16.50
N LEU A 96 12.90 -15.34 16.28
CA LEU A 96 13.09 -14.06 16.96
C LEU A 96 12.83 -14.16 18.47
N ILE A 97 11.78 -14.88 18.89
CA ILE A 97 11.49 -15.16 20.31
C ILE A 97 12.63 -15.92 20.97
N ALA A 98 13.23 -16.89 20.28
CA ALA A 98 14.34 -17.67 20.82
C ALA A 98 15.64 -16.86 20.93
N TRP A 99 15.84 -15.87 20.05
CA TRP A 99 17.08 -15.13 19.93
C TRP A 99 17.10 -13.78 20.67
N LEU A 100 15.99 -13.03 20.65
CA LEU A 100 15.91 -11.64 21.11
C LEU A 100 15.52 -11.56 22.59
N PRO A 101 16.45 -11.19 23.50
CA PRO A 101 16.15 -11.13 24.94
C PRO A 101 15.38 -9.87 25.34
N ASP A 102 15.42 -8.80 24.53
CA ASP A 102 14.80 -7.51 24.80
C ASP A 102 14.17 -6.95 23.52
N TRP A 103 12.87 -6.67 23.61
CA TRP A 103 12.03 -6.27 22.48
C TRP A 103 11.83 -4.76 22.38
N GLN A 104 12.54 -3.94 23.17
CA GLN A 104 12.33 -2.48 23.19
C GLN A 104 12.50 -1.77 21.82
N ASN A 105 13.23 -2.39 20.89
CA ASN A 105 13.47 -1.86 19.53
C ASN A 105 12.59 -2.51 18.46
N VAL A 106 11.44 -3.07 18.87
CA VAL A 106 10.47 -3.73 18.00
C VAL A 106 9.10 -3.09 18.19
N ALA A 107 8.42 -2.85 17.06
CA ALA A 107 6.98 -2.58 17.01
C ALA A 107 6.26 -3.57 16.10
N PHE A 108 4.93 -3.54 16.15
CA PHE A 108 4.07 -4.20 15.18
C PHE A 108 3.36 -3.15 14.34
N THR A 109 3.46 -3.27 13.03
CA THR A 109 2.77 -2.39 12.09
C THR A 109 1.85 -3.20 11.21
N THR A 110 0.73 -2.58 10.84
CA THR A 110 -0.20 -3.17 9.87
C THR A 110 0.29 -2.93 8.45
N ASP A 111 1.02 -1.83 8.23
CA ASP A 111 1.31 -1.31 6.90
C ASP A 111 -0.01 -1.19 6.10
N ASP A 112 -0.03 -1.58 4.84
CA ASP A 112 -1.27 -1.65 4.07
C ASP A 112 -2.17 -2.83 4.49
N ARG A 113 -3.41 -2.50 4.89
CA ARG A 113 -4.50 -3.48 5.04
C ARG A 113 -5.81 -2.91 4.52
N THR A 114 -6.54 -3.71 3.77
CA THR A 114 -7.85 -3.30 3.25
C THR A 114 -8.86 -3.09 4.39
N ALA A 115 -9.88 -2.26 4.16
CA ALA A 115 -10.96 -2.10 5.13
C ALA A 115 -11.72 -3.42 5.38
N SER A 116 -11.90 -4.24 4.34
CA SER A 116 -12.50 -5.58 4.43
C SER A 116 -11.71 -6.50 5.36
N GLU A 117 -10.39 -6.60 5.16
CA GLU A 117 -9.54 -7.44 6.01
C GLU A 117 -9.45 -6.91 7.45
N THR A 118 -9.44 -5.58 7.61
CA THR A 118 -9.46 -4.94 8.94
C THR A 118 -10.75 -5.26 9.70
N LEU A 119 -11.91 -5.27 9.02
CA LEU A 119 -13.18 -5.67 9.62
C LEU A 119 -13.20 -7.14 10.02
N GLU A 120 -12.67 -8.01 9.18
CA GLU A 120 -12.61 -9.45 9.44
C GLU A 120 -11.68 -9.78 10.60
N LYS A 121 -10.44 -9.29 10.52
CA LYS A 121 -9.33 -9.75 11.38
C LYS A 121 -9.10 -8.85 12.58
N GLY A 122 -9.34 -7.55 12.44
CA GLY A 122 -8.86 -6.49 13.35
C GLY A 122 -7.71 -5.69 12.73
N ALA A 123 -7.29 -4.63 13.43
CA ALA A 123 -6.22 -3.73 13.02
C ALA A 123 -4.92 -4.09 13.76
N SER A 124 -4.36 -3.15 14.54
CA SER A 124 -3.18 -3.42 15.37
C SER A 124 -3.43 -4.47 16.46
N ASP A 125 -4.68 -4.64 16.92
CA ASP A 125 -5.04 -5.69 17.88
C ASP A 125 -4.81 -7.10 17.32
N TYR A 126 -5.05 -7.29 16.01
CA TYR A 126 -4.79 -8.55 15.34
C TYR A 126 -3.30 -8.89 15.36
N ASN A 127 -2.44 -7.90 15.09
CA ASN A 127 -1.00 -8.09 15.07
C ASN A 127 -0.50 -8.53 16.47
N VAL A 128 -1.02 -7.90 17.53
CA VAL A 128 -0.71 -8.28 18.93
C VAL A 128 -1.22 -9.69 19.24
N ARG A 129 -2.48 -10.02 18.91
CA ARG A 129 -3.04 -11.37 19.13
C ARG A 129 -2.23 -12.44 18.41
N LEU A 130 -1.87 -12.18 17.16
CA LEU A 130 -1.10 -13.11 16.35
C LEU A 130 0.30 -13.31 16.93
N ALA A 131 0.97 -12.25 17.38
CA ALA A 131 2.27 -12.37 18.06
C ALA A 131 2.19 -13.26 19.31
N ILE A 132 1.11 -13.13 20.10
CA ILE A 132 0.85 -13.98 21.27
C ILE A 132 0.60 -15.44 20.85
N GLU A 133 -0.14 -15.67 19.77
CA GLU A 133 -0.38 -17.01 19.20
C GLU A 133 0.92 -17.71 18.79
N TYR A 134 1.88 -16.96 18.23
CA TYR A 134 3.23 -17.45 17.93
C TYR A 134 4.13 -17.66 19.17
N GLY A 135 3.62 -17.40 20.38
CA GLY A 135 4.28 -17.69 21.63
C GLY A 135 5.00 -16.51 22.29
N LEU A 136 4.86 -15.29 21.77
CA LEU A 136 5.37 -14.11 22.46
C LEU A 136 4.57 -13.85 23.74
N ALA A 137 5.25 -13.53 24.84
CA ALA A 137 4.57 -13.20 26.09
C ALA A 137 3.63 -11.99 25.89
N PRO A 138 2.37 -12.03 26.39
CA PRO A 138 1.41 -10.95 26.18
C PRO A 138 1.91 -9.57 26.61
N GLU A 139 2.68 -9.49 27.70
CA GLU A 139 3.26 -8.25 28.20
C GLU A 139 4.23 -7.63 27.18
N ILE A 140 5.02 -8.47 26.51
CA ILE A 140 5.97 -8.04 25.46
C ILE A 140 5.21 -7.67 24.19
N ALA A 141 4.20 -8.45 23.79
CA ALA A 141 3.39 -8.13 22.62
C ALA A 141 2.66 -6.78 22.78
N ILE A 142 2.11 -6.50 23.97
CA ILE A 142 1.51 -5.21 24.31
C ILE A 142 2.58 -4.11 24.33
N GLN A 143 3.78 -4.38 24.84
CA GLN A 143 4.90 -3.43 24.83
C GLN A 143 5.24 -2.96 23.40
N CYS A 144 5.32 -3.89 22.44
CA CYS A 144 5.58 -3.64 21.03
C CYS A 144 4.50 -2.78 20.36
N ALA A 145 3.26 -2.79 20.87
CA ALA A 145 2.17 -2.00 20.33
C ALA A 145 1.90 -0.68 21.10
N THR A 146 2.63 -0.42 22.19
CA THR A 146 2.36 0.73 23.07
C THR A 146 3.61 1.56 23.33
N ILE A 147 4.42 1.19 24.32
CA ILE A 147 5.52 2.03 24.80
C ILE A 147 6.70 2.07 23.83
N ASN A 148 6.97 0.99 23.09
CA ASN A 148 8.07 0.96 22.14
C ASN A 148 7.87 1.97 21.00
N PRO A 149 6.76 1.95 20.23
CA PRO A 149 6.53 2.95 19.20
C PRO A 149 6.40 4.36 19.77
N ALA A 150 5.81 4.53 20.98
CA ALA A 150 5.73 5.84 21.62
C ALA A 150 7.12 6.43 21.94
N ARG A 151 8.07 5.60 22.40
CA ARG A 151 9.46 6.01 22.66
C ARG A 151 10.21 6.31 21.38
N HIS A 152 10.09 5.44 20.38
CA HIS A 152 10.69 5.62 19.06
C HIS A 152 10.27 6.98 18.47
N MET A 153 8.96 7.24 18.44
CA MET A 153 8.36 8.49 17.95
C MET A 153 8.54 9.70 18.89
N ARG A 154 9.18 9.54 20.06
CA ARG A 154 9.44 10.60 21.06
C ARG A 154 8.18 11.28 21.60
N ILE A 155 7.14 10.49 21.82
CA ILE A 155 5.82 10.91 22.32
C ILE A 155 5.39 10.16 23.60
N ASP A 156 6.30 9.45 24.25
CA ASP A 156 6.04 8.64 25.46
C ASP A 156 5.71 9.47 26.72
N GLN A 157 5.94 10.78 26.67
CA GLN A 157 5.40 11.74 27.63
C GLN A 157 3.87 11.89 27.55
N TRP A 158 3.25 11.52 26.42
CA TRP A 158 1.82 11.67 26.19
C TRP A 158 1.07 10.34 26.17
N VAL A 159 1.66 9.30 25.56
CA VAL A 159 0.97 8.02 25.28
C VAL A 159 1.87 6.81 25.55
N GLY A 160 1.34 5.60 25.31
CA GLY A 160 2.11 4.35 25.34
C GLY A 160 2.27 3.71 26.73
N SER A 161 1.76 4.31 27.81
CA SER A 161 1.74 3.68 29.13
C SER A 161 0.70 4.27 30.08
N ILE A 162 0.31 3.48 31.08
CA ILE A 162 -0.62 3.89 32.13
C ILE A 162 0.17 4.54 33.28
N ALA A 163 0.25 5.88 33.30
CA ALA A 163 0.79 6.61 34.44
C ALA A 163 0.24 8.04 34.53
N PRO A 164 0.35 8.70 35.70
CA PRO A 164 -0.06 10.09 35.86
C PRO A 164 0.62 11.02 34.85
N GLY A 165 -0.15 11.93 34.25
CA GLY A 165 0.33 12.93 33.29
C GLY A 165 0.21 12.55 31.80
N ARG A 166 -0.24 11.33 31.49
CA ARG A 166 -0.47 10.83 30.11
C ARG A 166 -1.96 10.90 29.73
N TYR A 167 -2.25 10.85 28.43
CA TYR A 167 -3.61 10.69 27.93
C TYR A 167 -4.20 9.36 28.40
N ALA A 168 -5.49 9.37 28.74
CA ALA A 168 -6.21 8.19 29.18
C ALA A 168 -6.71 7.38 27.98
N ASP A 169 -5.75 6.94 27.16
CA ASP A 169 -5.94 6.02 26.04
C ASP A 169 -5.73 4.59 26.56
N ILE A 170 -6.83 3.91 26.85
CA ILE A 170 -6.83 2.67 27.64
C ILE A 170 -7.67 1.62 26.95
N VAL A 171 -7.07 0.45 26.73
CA VAL A 171 -7.79 -0.77 26.34
C VAL A 171 -7.95 -1.64 27.57
N LEU A 172 -9.20 -1.82 28.02
CA LEU A 172 -9.53 -2.74 29.10
C LEU A 172 -9.82 -4.12 28.50
N LEU A 173 -9.13 -5.14 28.98
CA LEU A 173 -9.24 -6.51 28.51
C LEU A 173 -10.05 -7.38 29.48
N ASP A 174 -10.92 -8.25 28.96
CA ASP A 174 -11.52 -9.35 29.72
C ASP A 174 -10.51 -10.50 29.92
N ASP A 175 -9.61 -10.70 28.96
CA ASP A 175 -8.56 -11.73 29.01
C ASP A 175 -7.30 -11.25 28.29
N VAL A 176 -6.16 -11.31 28.98
CA VAL A 176 -4.86 -10.82 28.48
C VAL A 176 -4.25 -11.79 27.46
N LYS A 177 -4.44 -13.10 27.61
CA LYS A 177 -3.81 -14.12 26.75
C LYS A 177 -4.40 -14.12 25.34
N THR A 178 -5.69 -13.84 25.23
CA THR A 178 -6.43 -13.77 23.96
C THR A 178 -6.57 -12.33 23.46
N LEU A 179 -6.10 -11.34 24.23
CA LEU A 179 -6.33 -9.91 24.02
C LEU A 179 -7.82 -9.59 23.81
N SER A 180 -8.70 -10.24 24.58
CA SER A 180 -10.14 -10.02 24.48
C SER A 180 -10.50 -8.64 25.02
N ILE A 181 -10.90 -7.72 24.13
CA ILE A 181 -11.20 -6.33 24.48
C ILE A 181 -12.60 -6.23 25.08
N ARG A 182 -12.69 -5.63 26.28
CA ARG A 182 -13.94 -5.28 26.94
C ARG A 182 -14.36 -3.85 26.64
N HIS A 183 -13.46 -2.90 26.82
CA HIS A 183 -13.72 -1.47 26.62
C HIS A 183 -12.50 -0.78 26.03
N VAL A 184 -12.74 0.24 25.22
CA VAL A 184 -11.70 1.17 24.74
C VAL A 184 -12.05 2.57 25.20
N TYR A 185 -11.10 3.23 25.82
CA TYR A 185 -11.16 4.63 26.22
C TYR A 185 -10.15 5.43 25.39
N ALA A 186 -10.57 6.58 24.87
CA ALA A 186 -9.68 7.57 24.26
C ALA A 186 -9.89 8.91 24.96
N ASP A 187 -8.81 9.56 25.39
CA ASP A 187 -8.84 10.76 26.23
C ASP A 187 -9.74 10.61 27.47
N GLY A 188 -9.80 9.40 28.05
CA GLY A 188 -10.60 9.08 29.23
C GLY A 188 -12.10 8.94 28.98
N LYS A 189 -12.55 8.99 27.71
CA LYS A 189 -13.95 8.79 27.32
C LYS A 189 -14.12 7.39 26.73
N LEU A 190 -15.18 6.70 27.13
CA LEU A 190 -15.54 5.41 26.55
C LEU A 190 -15.86 5.60 25.06
N GLN A 191 -15.16 4.87 24.19
CA GLN A 191 -15.33 4.89 22.73
C GLN A 191 -15.82 3.56 22.16
N SER A 192 -15.67 2.45 22.90
CA SER A 192 -16.08 1.12 22.43
C SER A 192 -16.52 0.22 23.57
N GLU A 193 -17.53 -0.61 23.30
CA GLU A 193 -17.90 -1.78 24.10
C GLU A 193 -17.60 -3.04 23.28
N GLY A 194 -16.53 -3.75 23.66
CA GLY A 194 -15.94 -4.80 22.85
C GLY A 194 -15.56 -4.30 21.46
N LYS A 195 -16.14 -4.93 20.42
CA LYS A 195 -15.95 -4.57 19.01
C LYS A 195 -16.88 -3.44 18.54
N ALA A 196 -17.86 -3.03 19.35
CA ALA A 196 -18.83 -2.04 18.95
C ALA A 196 -18.35 -0.62 19.30
N PHE A 197 -17.99 0.16 18.28
CA PHE A 197 -17.71 1.58 18.44
C PHE A 197 -18.96 2.33 18.91
N THR A 198 -18.84 3.07 20.01
CA THR A 198 -19.91 3.84 20.66
C THR A 198 -19.64 5.35 20.63
N GLY A 199 -18.47 5.75 20.15
CA GLY A 199 -18.12 7.15 19.95
C GLY A 199 -18.90 7.82 18.82
N PRO A 200 -18.82 9.17 18.70
CA PRO A 200 -19.43 9.88 17.59
C PRO A 200 -18.66 9.57 16.29
N LEU A 201 -19.38 9.18 15.24
CA LEU A 201 -18.82 9.16 13.89
C LEU A 201 -18.63 10.61 13.42
N ALA A 202 -17.39 10.97 13.06
CA ALA A 202 -17.10 12.28 12.52
C ALA A 202 -17.65 12.39 11.10
N ALA A 203 -18.65 13.23 10.89
CA ALA A 203 -19.07 13.62 9.54
C ALA A 203 -18.09 14.67 9.02
N ILE A 204 -17.26 14.30 8.05
CA ILE A 204 -16.31 15.21 7.42
C ILE A 204 -16.97 15.77 6.16
N ASP A 205 -17.09 17.11 6.09
CA ASP A 205 -17.47 17.78 4.86
C ASP A 205 -16.25 17.85 3.94
N TRP A 206 -16.04 16.76 3.18
CA TRP A 206 -14.89 16.65 2.30
C TRP A 206 -14.96 17.72 1.19
N PRO A 207 -13.93 18.57 1.06
CA PRO A 207 -13.93 19.63 0.07
C PRO A 207 -13.79 19.07 -1.34
N ASP A 208 -14.20 19.85 -2.34
CA ASP A 208 -14.18 19.42 -3.74
C ASP A 208 -12.79 19.01 -4.24
N TRP A 209 -11.72 19.66 -3.76
CA TRP A 209 -10.35 19.29 -4.13
C TRP A 209 -9.94 17.90 -3.64
N ALA A 210 -10.61 17.36 -2.60
CA ALA A 210 -10.41 16.01 -2.12
C ALA A 210 -11.31 15.00 -2.85
N LYS A 211 -12.43 15.44 -3.44
CA LYS A 211 -13.40 14.53 -4.09
C LYS A 211 -13.27 14.40 -5.59
N LYS A 212 -12.98 15.50 -6.28
CA LYS A 212 -12.99 15.62 -7.73
C LYS A 212 -11.57 15.53 -8.28
N THR A 213 -10.86 14.46 -7.94
CA THR A 213 -9.43 14.31 -8.26
C THR A 213 -9.19 13.62 -9.62
N MET A 214 -10.24 13.12 -10.27
CA MET A 214 -10.16 12.49 -11.59
C MET A 214 -10.16 13.52 -12.73
N ASN A 215 -9.02 14.17 -12.96
CA ASN A 215 -8.81 15.17 -14.01
C ASN A 215 -8.12 14.58 -15.25
N ILE A 216 -8.82 13.73 -16.00
CA ILE A 216 -8.34 13.21 -17.30
C ILE A 216 -8.55 14.25 -18.41
N GLY A 217 -9.57 15.10 -18.29
CA GLY A 217 -9.83 16.25 -19.16
C GLY A 217 -10.51 15.96 -20.50
N ARG A 218 -10.66 14.69 -20.89
CA ARG A 218 -11.42 14.28 -22.09
C ARG A 218 -11.92 12.84 -21.98
N THR A 219 -12.91 12.50 -22.80
CA THR A 219 -13.28 11.11 -23.07
C THR A 219 -12.16 10.42 -23.83
N LEU A 220 -11.78 9.23 -23.38
CA LEU A 220 -10.83 8.37 -24.07
C LEU A 220 -11.57 7.40 -24.99
N HIS A 221 -10.93 7.02 -26.09
CA HIS A 221 -11.44 6.07 -27.07
C HIS A 221 -10.42 4.95 -27.30
N ALA A 222 -10.83 3.86 -27.94
CA ALA A 222 -9.96 2.70 -28.20
C ALA A 222 -8.60 3.11 -28.84
N VAL A 223 -8.60 4.06 -29.75
CA VAL A 223 -7.37 4.57 -30.41
C VAL A 223 -6.34 5.15 -29.44
N ASP A 224 -6.76 5.62 -28.25
CA ASP A 224 -5.86 6.12 -27.23
C ASP A 224 -5.02 5.00 -26.60
N PHE A 225 -5.58 3.78 -26.53
CA PHE A 225 -4.97 2.55 -26.02
C PHE A 225 -4.23 1.75 -27.10
N ALA A 226 -4.45 2.06 -28.39
CA ALA A 226 -3.74 1.43 -29.49
C ALA A 226 -2.22 1.71 -29.46
N ILE A 227 -1.41 0.68 -29.74
CA ILE A 227 0.04 0.80 -29.94
C ILE A 227 0.29 0.68 -31.43
N LYS A 228 0.75 1.77 -32.07
CA LYS A 228 1.00 1.79 -33.51
C LYS A 228 2.18 0.90 -33.86
N ALA A 229 2.03 0.10 -34.90
CA ALA A 229 3.11 -0.64 -35.51
C ALA A 229 3.89 0.24 -36.51
N GLU A 230 5.11 -0.17 -36.82
CA GLU A 230 5.84 0.39 -37.94
C GLU A 230 5.12 0.04 -39.27
N PRO A 231 5.07 0.96 -40.25
CA PRO A 231 4.34 0.74 -41.50
C PRO A 231 4.76 -0.54 -42.23
N GLY A 232 3.77 -1.32 -42.70
CA GLY A 232 3.99 -2.52 -43.52
C GLY A 232 4.52 -3.74 -42.76
N ARG A 233 4.54 -3.71 -41.42
CA ARG A 233 4.93 -4.86 -40.59
C ARG A 233 3.74 -5.75 -40.29
N GLU A 234 3.99 -7.06 -40.28
CA GLU A 234 3.05 -8.08 -39.79
C GLU A 234 3.32 -8.45 -38.33
N THR A 235 4.52 -8.15 -37.81
CA THR A 235 4.92 -8.39 -36.42
C THR A 235 5.87 -7.31 -35.90
N MET A 236 5.87 -7.12 -34.59
CA MET A 236 6.77 -6.23 -33.86
C MET A 236 7.44 -6.95 -32.68
N GLN A 237 8.69 -6.60 -32.38
CA GLN A 237 9.29 -6.94 -31.09
C GLN A 237 8.74 -5.98 -30.04
N ALA A 238 8.14 -6.50 -28.97
CA ALA A 238 7.63 -5.71 -27.88
C ALA A 238 8.33 -6.10 -26.56
N ALA A 239 8.66 -5.10 -25.74
CA ALA A 239 9.02 -5.33 -24.36
C ALA A 239 7.78 -5.79 -23.57
N VAL A 240 7.95 -6.82 -22.75
CA VAL A 240 6.90 -7.40 -21.92
C VAL A 240 7.37 -7.45 -20.47
N LEU A 241 6.51 -7.01 -19.55
CA LEU A 241 6.73 -7.11 -18.12
C LEU A 241 5.91 -8.25 -17.51
N ARG A 242 6.28 -8.66 -16.31
CA ARG A 242 5.46 -9.55 -15.48
C ARG A 242 5.33 -8.93 -14.09
N PRO A 243 4.30 -9.29 -13.30
CA PRO A 243 4.22 -8.89 -11.91
C PRO A 243 5.52 -9.23 -11.18
N PHE A 244 5.95 -8.33 -10.29
CA PHE A 244 7.14 -8.55 -9.46
C PHE A 244 8.43 -8.76 -10.28
N HIS A 245 8.65 -7.90 -11.28
CA HIS A 245 9.89 -7.85 -12.06
C HIS A 245 10.68 -6.58 -11.74
N TRP A 246 11.88 -6.76 -11.16
CA TRP A 246 12.73 -5.67 -10.65
C TRP A 246 14.09 -5.57 -11.37
N ASN A 247 14.31 -6.35 -12.44
CA ASN A 247 15.57 -6.33 -13.19
C ASN A 247 15.52 -5.26 -14.29
N GLU A 248 16.68 -4.69 -14.62
CA GLU A 248 16.83 -3.71 -15.71
C GLU A 248 16.55 -4.32 -17.10
N ASP A 249 16.75 -5.63 -17.25
CA ASP A 249 16.47 -6.35 -18.49
C ASP A 249 14.98 -6.63 -18.67
N PHE A 250 14.44 -6.23 -19.82
CA PHE A 250 13.06 -6.53 -20.22
C PHE A 250 12.99 -7.84 -20.99
N TRP A 251 11.90 -8.58 -20.80
CA TRP A 251 11.57 -9.67 -21.71
C TRP A 251 11.09 -9.09 -23.03
N THR A 252 11.34 -9.80 -24.12
CA THR A 252 10.88 -9.38 -25.44
C THR A 252 10.12 -10.50 -26.12
N GLU A 253 8.98 -10.14 -26.71
CA GLU A 253 8.09 -11.08 -27.41
C GLU A 253 7.81 -10.59 -28.82
N THR A 254 7.61 -11.53 -29.74
CA THR A 254 7.19 -11.24 -31.12
C THR A 254 5.67 -11.15 -31.16
N LEU A 255 5.12 -9.95 -31.28
CA LEU A 255 3.68 -9.72 -31.26
C LEU A 255 3.11 -9.46 -32.66
N PRO A 256 1.89 -9.96 -32.96
CA PRO A 256 1.26 -9.76 -34.25
C PRO A 256 0.81 -8.31 -34.45
N VAL A 257 0.79 -7.87 -35.70
CA VAL A 257 0.26 -6.58 -36.13
C VAL A 257 -1.01 -6.82 -36.93
N LYS A 258 -2.06 -6.07 -36.62
CA LYS A 258 -3.33 -6.07 -37.37
C LYS A 258 -3.77 -4.63 -37.56
N ASP A 259 -4.17 -4.29 -38.77
CA ASP A 259 -4.68 -2.95 -39.13
C ASP A 259 -3.72 -1.79 -38.74
N GLY A 260 -2.40 -2.05 -38.75
CA GLY A 260 -1.37 -1.07 -38.38
C GLY A 260 -1.11 -0.93 -36.88
N GLU A 261 -1.69 -1.80 -36.04
CA GLU A 261 -1.58 -1.76 -34.59
C GLU A 261 -1.01 -3.09 -34.04
N VAL A 262 -0.14 -2.99 -33.04
CA VAL A 262 0.42 -4.14 -32.33
C VAL A 262 -0.65 -4.74 -31.42
N GLN A 263 -0.94 -6.02 -31.64
CA GLN A 263 -1.96 -6.77 -30.90
C GLN A 263 -1.31 -7.60 -29.79
N ARG A 264 -2.09 -7.88 -28.74
CA ARG A 264 -1.64 -8.74 -27.65
C ARG A 264 -1.47 -10.20 -28.13
N GLY A 265 -0.55 -10.93 -27.52
CA GLY A 265 -0.39 -12.37 -27.74
C GLY A 265 -1.29 -13.19 -26.82
N THR A 266 -2.40 -13.74 -27.35
CA THR A 266 -3.36 -14.52 -26.55
C THR A 266 -2.80 -15.85 -26.06
N GLU A 267 -1.90 -16.49 -26.83
CA GLU A 267 -1.32 -17.79 -26.50
C GLU A 267 -0.45 -17.77 -25.24
N ASN A 268 0.23 -16.65 -24.98
CA ASN A 268 1.17 -16.48 -23.85
C ASN A 268 0.59 -15.61 -22.71
N LEU A 269 -0.74 -15.48 -22.64
CA LEU A 269 -1.44 -14.64 -21.66
C LEU A 269 -0.88 -13.21 -21.60
N ILE A 270 -0.58 -12.63 -22.77
CA ILE A 270 -0.12 -11.26 -22.86
C ILE A 270 -1.34 -10.34 -22.85
N THR A 271 -1.37 -9.40 -21.92
CA THR A 271 -2.43 -8.38 -21.78
C THR A 271 -1.85 -7.00 -22.03
N LYS A 272 -2.71 -6.07 -22.47
CA LYS A 272 -2.31 -4.68 -22.62
C LYS A 272 -2.49 -3.97 -21.28
N TRP A 273 -1.50 -3.18 -20.91
CA TRP A 273 -1.51 -2.31 -19.75
C TRP A 273 -1.41 -0.85 -20.20
N ALA A 274 -2.13 0.02 -19.52
CA ALA A 274 -2.05 1.44 -19.74
C ALA A 274 -2.01 2.20 -18.41
N LEU A 275 -1.19 3.25 -18.35
CA LEU A 275 -1.28 4.28 -17.32
C LEU A 275 -1.87 5.54 -17.94
N VAL A 276 -2.89 6.10 -17.30
CA VAL A 276 -3.57 7.31 -17.72
C VAL A 276 -3.33 8.40 -16.67
N ASP A 277 -2.77 9.52 -17.12
CA ASP A 277 -2.61 10.70 -16.26
C ASP A 277 -3.99 11.25 -15.89
N ARG A 278 -4.25 11.37 -14.58
CA ARG A 278 -5.51 11.90 -14.06
C ARG A 278 -5.37 13.25 -13.36
N TYR A 279 -4.23 13.93 -13.48
CA TYR A 279 -3.98 15.18 -12.76
C TYR A 279 -3.86 16.38 -13.68
N ARG A 280 -3.25 16.20 -14.86
CA ARG A 280 -2.92 17.28 -15.80
C ARG A 280 -4.10 17.71 -16.67
N GLY A 281 -5.06 16.82 -16.91
CA GLY A 281 -6.23 17.11 -17.75
C GLY A 281 -5.94 17.11 -19.26
N ASP A 282 -4.82 16.54 -19.71
CA ASP A 282 -4.48 16.38 -21.14
C ASP A 282 -4.80 14.98 -21.69
N GLY A 283 -5.25 14.05 -20.83
CA GLY A 283 -5.62 12.69 -21.19
C GLY A 283 -4.45 11.89 -21.77
N ALA A 284 -3.25 12.09 -21.22
CA ALA A 284 -2.05 11.36 -21.60
C ALA A 284 -2.15 9.88 -21.21
N VAL A 285 -1.82 8.99 -22.15
CA VAL A 285 -1.89 7.53 -21.98
C VAL A 285 -0.55 6.90 -22.36
N ALA A 286 0.11 6.26 -21.39
CA ALA A 286 1.25 5.38 -21.62
C ALA A 286 0.76 3.93 -21.73
N LYS A 287 1.39 3.12 -22.59
CA LYS A 287 0.92 1.77 -22.96
C LYS A 287 2.06 0.78 -23.02
N MET A 288 1.80 -0.45 -22.58
CA MET A 288 2.76 -1.55 -22.63
C MET A 288 2.05 -2.90 -22.61
N PHE A 289 2.83 -3.97 -22.67
CA PHE A 289 2.34 -5.34 -22.57
C PHE A 289 2.88 -6.02 -21.31
N TRP A 290 2.04 -6.80 -20.65
CA TRP A 290 2.44 -7.67 -19.56
C TRP A 290 2.06 -9.11 -19.85
N THR A 291 2.77 -10.06 -19.23
CA THR A 291 2.42 -11.49 -19.21
C THR A 291 2.19 -11.97 -17.79
N GLY A 292 1.40 -13.03 -17.65
CA GLY A 292 1.14 -13.69 -16.36
C GLY A 292 0.13 -12.95 -15.48
N CYS A 293 -0.57 -11.93 -16.00
CA CYS A 293 -1.65 -11.24 -15.30
C CYS A 293 -2.66 -10.60 -16.27
N GLY A 294 -3.86 -10.28 -15.75
CA GLY A 294 -4.93 -9.62 -16.47
C GLY A 294 -5.97 -10.58 -17.07
N PRO A 295 -6.98 -10.05 -17.80
CA PRO A 295 -8.11 -10.84 -18.26
C PRO A 295 -7.77 -11.70 -19.49
N VAL A 296 -8.21 -12.95 -19.43
CA VAL A 296 -8.12 -13.90 -20.56
C VAL A 296 -9.23 -13.59 -21.58
N ASP A 297 -10.46 -13.42 -21.08
CA ASP A 297 -11.65 -13.17 -21.88
C ASP A 297 -11.51 -11.93 -22.76
N GLU A 298 -12.10 -12.01 -23.96
CA GLU A 298 -12.15 -10.90 -24.90
C GLU A 298 -13.01 -9.75 -24.35
N ASP A 299 -12.76 -8.54 -24.84
CA ASP A 299 -13.50 -7.32 -24.47
C ASP A 299 -13.68 -7.10 -22.97
N THR A 300 -12.61 -7.33 -22.23
CA THR A 300 -12.57 -7.31 -20.77
C THR A 300 -11.43 -6.41 -20.30
N ALA A 301 -11.69 -5.56 -19.32
CA ALA A 301 -10.69 -4.68 -18.74
C ALA A 301 -10.97 -4.44 -17.26
N LEU A 302 -9.90 -4.30 -16.48
CA LEU A 302 -9.95 -3.87 -15.09
C LEU A 302 -9.12 -2.60 -14.97
N CYS A 303 -9.72 -1.53 -14.46
CA CYS A 303 -8.98 -0.31 -14.15
C CYS A 303 -9.15 0.07 -12.68
N SER A 304 -8.14 0.77 -12.15
CA SER A 304 -8.20 1.37 -10.83
C SER A 304 -7.40 2.65 -10.74
N SER A 305 -7.84 3.55 -9.86
CA SER A 305 -7.11 4.78 -9.52
C SER A 305 -6.19 4.62 -8.32
N VAL A 306 -6.12 3.41 -7.74
CA VAL A 306 -5.16 3.06 -6.67
C VAL A 306 -3.93 2.44 -7.32
N ALA A 307 -2.89 3.25 -7.54
CA ALA A 307 -1.60 2.82 -8.10
C ALA A 307 -0.43 3.45 -7.32
N HIS A 308 0.16 2.70 -6.39
CA HIS A 308 1.24 3.20 -5.54
C HIS A 308 2.43 3.75 -6.36
N ASP A 309 2.91 4.98 -6.16
CA ASP A 309 2.39 6.06 -5.29
C ASP A 309 1.96 7.32 -6.05
N SER A 310 2.14 7.33 -7.37
CA SER A 310 1.61 8.45 -8.17
C SER A 310 0.08 8.44 -8.20
N HIS A 311 -0.51 7.26 -8.01
CA HIS A 311 -1.94 6.99 -8.11
C HIS A 311 -2.53 7.60 -9.38
N ASN A 312 -1.86 7.40 -10.52
CA ASN A 312 -2.52 7.58 -11.81
C ASN A 312 -3.49 6.41 -12.04
N VAL A 313 -4.36 6.52 -13.04
CA VAL A 313 -5.21 5.37 -13.37
C VAL A 313 -4.34 4.33 -14.06
N TRP A 314 -4.33 3.11 -13.55
CA TRP A 314 -3.84 1.96 -14.29
C TRP A 314 -5.04 1.19 -14.85
N CYS A 315 -4.86 0.64 -16.05
CA CYS A 315 -5.84 -0.24 -16.65
C CYS A 315 -5.16 -1.41 -17.34
N VAL A 316 -5.66 -2.61 -17.11
CA VAL A 316 -5.27 -3.84 -17.80
C VAL A 316 -6.45 -4.35 -18.61
N GLY A 317 -6.23 -4.75 -19.85
CA GLY A 317 -7.33 -5.23 -20.67
C GLY A 317 -6.93 -6.13 -21.83
N SER A 318 -7.94 -6.80 -22.35
CA SER A 318 -7.89 -7.65 -23.53
C SER A 318 -8.22 -6.93 -24.83
N SER A 319 -8.93 -5.80 -24.76
CA SER A 319 -9.22 -4.94 -25.90
C SER A 319 -9.18 -3.46 -25.54
N ASP A 320 -8.80 -2.64 -26.52
CA ASP A 320 -8.68 -1.20 -26.37
C ASP A 320 -10.03 -0.52 -26.09
N ALA A 321 -11.12 -1.07 -26.63
CA ALA A 321 -12.47 -0.58 -26.39
C ALA A 321 -12.90 -0.80 -24.93
N ALA A 322 -12.66 -1.98 -24.37
CA ALA A 322 -12.97 -2.28 -22.98
C ALA A 322 -12.14 -1.41 -22.01
N MET A 323 -10.86 -1.18 -22.32
CA MET A 323 -10.00 -0.29 -21.53
C MET A 323 -10.52 1.15 -21.55
N ALA A 324 -10.93 1.66 -22.70
CA ALA A 324 -11.50 3.01 -22.81
C ALA A 324 -12.80 3.14 -22.01
N GLU A 325 -13.71 2.18 -22.13
CA GLU A 325 -14.96 2.14 -21.37
C GLU A 325 -14.71 2.16 -19.86
N ALA A 326 -13.82 1.28 -19.39
CA ALA A 326 -13.50 1.17 -17.98
C ALA A 326 -12.85 2.45 -17.41
N VAL A 327 -11.93 3.10 -18.13
CA VAL A 327 -11.32 4.36 -17.66
C VAL A 327 -12.33 5.51 -17.67
N ASN A 328 -13.17 5.62 -18.70
CA ASN A 328 -14.19 6.67 -18.76
C ASN A 328 -15.19 6.49 -17.62
N ARG A 329 -15.64 5.26 -17.35
CA ARG A 329 -16.53 4.98 -16.23
C ARG A 329 -15.87 5.29 -14.89
N LEU A 330 -14.59 4.96 -14.73
CA LEU A 330 -13.82 5.27 -13.53
C LEU A 330 -13.75 6.78 -13.28
N GLN A 331 -13.64 7.58 -14.34
CA GLN A 331 -13.70 9.04 -14.26
C GLN A 331 -15.08 9.53 -13.79
N GLU A 332 -16.18 8.95 -14.29
CA GLU A 332 -17.55 9.34 -13.92
C GLU A 332 -17.86 9.09 -12.44
N ILE A 333 -17.26 8.06 -11.84
CA ILE A 333 -17.49 7.70 -10.43
C ILE A 333 -16.49 8.35 -9.46
N ASP A 334 -15.63 9.26 -9.93
CA ASP A 334 -14.57 9.91 -9.14
C ASP A 334 -13.49 8.94 -8.61
N GLY A 335 -13.24 7.84 -9.31
CA GLY A 335 -12.18 6.87 -8.99
C GLY A 335 -12.65 5.65 -8.20
N GLY A 336 -11.70 4.76 -7.95
CA GLY A 336 -11.87 3.44 -7.33
C GLY A 336 -11.54 2.31 -8.29
N TRP A 337 -12.48 1.40 -8.56
CA TRP A 337 -12.30 0.25 -9.45
C TRP A 337 -13.45 0.13 -10.46
N VAL A 338 -13.15 -0.30 -11.68
CA VAL A 338 -14.15 -0.65 -12.69
C VAL A 338 -13.71 -1.92 -13.40
N LEU A 339 -14.63 -2.88 -13.50
CA LEU A 339 -14.50 -4.11 -14.27
C LEU A 339 -15.48 -4.09 -15.44
N VAL A 340 -14.92 -4.12 -16.65
CA VAL A 340 -15.65 -4.37 -17.90
C VAL A 340 -15.42 -5.82 -18.29
N HIS A 341 -16.49 -6.54 -18.65
CA HIS A 341 -16.43 -7.91 -19.14
C HIS A 341 -17.36 -8.02 -20.37
N LYS A 342 -16.82 -8.52 -21.49
CA LYS A 342 -17.55 -8.65 -22.78
C LYS A 342 -18.18 -7.33 -23.24
N GLY A 343 -17.47 -6.23 -23.03
CA GLY A 343 -17.87 -4.89 -23.44
C GLY A 343 -18.89 -4.20 -22.53
N GLU A 344 -19.27 -4.82 -21.40
CA GLU A 344 -20.20 -4.24 -20.43
C GLU A 344 -19.53 -4.00 -19.08
N VAL A 345 -19.85 -2.89 -18.42
CA VAL A 345 -19.46 -2.66 -17.02
C VAL A 345 -20.25 -3.61 -16.12
N VAL A 346 -19.56 -4.59 -15.54
CA VAL A 346 -20.19 -5.64 -14.71
C VAL A 346 -20.01 -5.40 -13.21
N ALA A 347 -19.01 -4.62 -12.81
CA ALA A 347 -18.81 -4.22 -11.43
C ALA A 347 -18.01 -2.92 -11.31
N GLU A 348 -18.25 -2.16 -10.25
CA GLU A 348 -17.51 -0.96 -9.91
C GLU A 348 -17.44 -0.74 -8.41
N MET A 349 -16.39 -0.08 -7.95
CA MET A 349 -16.22 0.37 -6.58
C MET A 349 -15.84 1.84 -6.60
N ARG A 350 -16.70 2.70 -6.05
CA ARG A 350 -16.44 4.14 -5.97
C ARG A 350 -15.59 4.49 -4.75
N PHE A 351 -14.47 5.18 -5.00
CA PHE A 351 -13.57 5.77 -3.99
C PHE A 351 -13.48 7.29 -4.15
N GLU A 352 -14.53 7.98 -3.74
CA GLU A 352 -14.69 9.40 -4.00
C GLU A 352 -13.71 10.31 -3.25
N ILE A 353 -12.88 9.83 -2.33
CA ILE A 353 -11.87 10.64 -1.63
C ILE A 353 -10.50 10.34 -2.21
N GLY A 354 -9.95 11.28 -2.97
CA GLY A 354 -8.67 11.15 -3.67
C GLY A 354 -8.69 10.15 -4.83
N GLY A 355 -9.81 9.51 -5.12
CA GLY A 355 -9.83 8.27 -5.93
C GLY A 355 -9.18 7.09 -5.21
N LEU A 356 -9.08 7.13 -3.88
CA LEU A 356 -8.34 6.16 -3.05
C LEU A 356 -9.20 5.58 -1.93
N MET A 357 -10.02 6.41 -1.29
CA MET A 357 -10.83 6.07 -0.13
C MET A 357 -12.30 6.42 -0.37
N THR A 358 -13.19 5.90 0.48
CA THR A 358 -14.61 6.27 0.49
C THR A 358 -15.00 6.79 1.87
N ALA A 359 -15.96 7.71 1.93
CA ALA A 359 -16.54 8.20 3.18
C ALA A 359 -17.64 7.27 3.73
N ARG A 360 -17.92 6.15 3.04
CA ARG A 360 -18.89 5.14 3.47
C ARG A 360 -18.38 4.36 4.69
N PRO A 361 -19.29 3.89 5.57
CA PRO A 361 -18.93 2.95 6.63
C PRO A 361 -18.24 1.70 6.07
N ALA A 362 -17.30 1.14 6.84
CA ALA A 362 -16.49 0.01 6.41
C ALA A 362 -17.35 -1.20 6.01
N GLU A 363 -18.47 -1.47 6.71
CA GLU A 363 -19.36 -2.60 6.42
C GLU A 363 -20.09 -2.43 5.08
N ALA A 364 -20.45 -1.20 4.73
CA ALA A 364 -21.06 -0.90 3.44
C ALA A 364 -20.03 -1.01 2.32
N TYR A 365 -18.79 -0.54 2.56
CA TYR A 365 -17.66 -0.75 1.65
C TYR A 365 -17.41 -2.25 1.43
N ASP A 366 -17.30 -3.04 2.49
CA ASP A 366 -16.94 -4.45 2.41
C ASP A 366 -18.00 -5.22 1.63
N LYS A 367 -19.28 -5.00 1.91
CA LYS A 367 -20.38 -5.62 1.17
C LYS A 367 -20.25 -5.41 -0.34
N ASP A 368 -19.98 -4.18 -0.78
CA ASP A 368 -19.83 -3.86 -2.19
C ASP A 368 -18.52 -4.44 -2.76
N MET A 369 -17.44 -4.46 -1.97
CA MET A 369 -16.17 -5.04 -2.36
C MET A 369 -16.29 -6.57 -2.56
N GLN A 370 -17.03 -7.28 -1.70
CA GLN A 370 -17.33 -8.70 -1.88
C GLN A 370 -18.13 -8.95 -3.16
N ALA A 371 -19.10 -8.07 -3.49
CA ALA A 371 -19.84 -8.16 -4.74
C ALA A 371 -18.93 -7.91 -5.95
N PHE A 372 -17.99 -6.95 -5.85
CA PHE A 372 -16.97 -6.70 -6.87
C PHE A 372 -16.06 -7.91 -7.07
N TYR A 373 -15.56 -8.54 -6.00
CA TYR A 373 -14.75 -9.76 -6.09
C TYR A 373 -15.52 -10.92 -6.71
N ALA A 374 -16.80 -11.09 -6.35
CA ALA A 374 -17.64 -12.13 -6.94
C ALA A 374 -17.82 -11.93 -8.45
N ALA A 375 -17.94 -10.69 -8.93
CA ALA A 375 -18.01 -10.39 -10.35
C ALA A 375 -16.68 -10.62 -11.08
N GLY A 376 -15.54 -10.35 -10.43
CA GLY A 376 -14.20 -10.61 -10.98
C GLY A 376 -13.76 -12.08 -10.96
N ALA A 377 -14.50 -12.96 -10.27
CA ALA A 377 -14.27 -14.39 -10.25
C ALA A 377 -14.97 -15.15 -11.39
N ILE A 378 -15.77 -14.45 -12.20
CA ILE A 378 -16.43 -14.93 -13.42
C ILE A 378 -15.46 -14.77 -14.58
#